data_AF-A0A956E4M6-F1
#
_entry.id   AF-A0A956E4M6-F1
#
_cell.length_a   1.000
_cell.length_b   1.000
_cell.length_c   1.000
_cell.angle_alpha   90.00
_cell.angle_beta   90.00
_cell.angle_gamma   90.00
#
_symmetry.space_group_name_H-M   'P 1'
#
loop_
_entity.id
_entity.type
_entity.pdbx_description
1 polymer ?
#
loop_
_entity_poly.entity_id
_entity_poly.type
_entity_poly.pdbx_seq_one_letter_code
_entity_poly.pdbx_strand_id
1 'polypeptide(L)'
;MRLRPNPVEALNTLPRVGDADERRASWRQAVAALGRAQRIDGPPPLDGIEVSELVSAARVALDRGLADDLDWIAPSSRAVALYEISAALPPGNERREFGRRAFTHLYGGTASTFAAVAHRMALGNAKPLDTATLRARVSLVTDLSIGASVNSDPLAFALVARRELFDRWVAQPSSGALPARRLAARLLERAAREAVTRSHQGDPFPRQLLRSPGVRPVFDRLLHDREPLVWRHAAVARGLLSGVEPELREEIELALDPALSPTEWRRAAVSLVACMSGDADTAMKQCRSLLKGPIADRDPGIAATMTWGLPVVIETEPDAAEDLLDWLTATLRLDVAEATVELLRDVTNPGFGMRAQEIVRDVLDDQMRGADPVTGYIAHRALNDLSQDVESEGGLLQSVRRALIAFESKGARMAHELALETAARASSAMD
;
A
#
# COMPACT_ATOMS: atom_id res chain seq x y z
N MET A 1 -9.85 20.36 23.82
CA MET A 1 -9.60 20.43 22.36
C MET A 1 -8.83 21.71 22.06
N ARG A 2 -7.56 21.63 21.66
CA ARG A 2 -6.84 22.82 21.12
C ARG A 2 -7.43 23.12 19.74
N LEU A 3 -7.81 24.37 19.45
CA LEU A 3 -8.25 24.78 18.12
C LEU A 3 -7.19 24.35 17.09
N ARG A 4 -7.60 23.65 16.04
CA ARG A 4 -6.71 23.34 14.92
C ARG A 4 -6.28 24.69 14.32
N PRO A 5 -4.97 24.95 14.15
CA PRO A 5 -4.52 26.21 13.57
C PRO A 5 -5.10 26.35 12.16
N ASN A 6 -5.79 27.47 11.91
CA ASN A 6 -6.36 27.78 10.61
C ASN A 6 -5.25 28.26 9.66
N PRO A 7 -4.95 27.53 8.57
CA PRO A 7 -3.89 27.93 7.65
C PRO A 7 -4.21 29.26 6.94
N VAL A 8 -5.49 29.57 6.71
CA VAL A 8 -5.92 30.81 6.04
C VAL A 8 -5.57 32.04 6.86
N GLU A 9 -5.92 32.04 8.16
CA GLU A 9 -5.59 33.12 9.08
C GLU A 9 -4.08 33.38 9.15
N ALA A 10 -3.30 32.31 9.27
CA ALA A 10 -1.84 32.40 9.37
C ALA A 10 -1.16 32.86 8.07
N LEU A 11 -1.74 32.61 6.89
CA LEU A 11 -1.24 33.17 5.63
C LEU A 11 -1.63 34.64 5.47
N ASN A 12 -2.84 35.02 5.88
CA ASN A 12 -3.34 36.39 5.78
C ASN A 12 -2.58 37.39 6.65
N THR A 13 -1.94 36.94 7.73
CA THR A 13 -1.09 37.80 8.57
C THR A 13 0.26 38.11 7.93
N LEU A 14 0.78 37.27 7.03
CA LEU A 14 2.15 37.40 6.50
C LEU A 14 2.47 38.76 5.88
N PRO A 15 1.59 39.36 5.04
CA PRO A 15 1.87 40.67 4.45
C PRO A 15 1.74 41.83 5.43
N ARG A 16 1.03 41.62 6.55
CA ARG A 16 0.67 42.66 7.53
C ARG A 16 1.67 42.80 8.67
N VAL A 17 2.42 41.72 8.96
CA VAL A 17 3.40 41.67 10.04
C VAL A 17 4.71 42.32 9.58
N GLY A 18 5.15 43.36 10.31
CA GLY A 18 6.42 44.04 10.08
C GLY A 18 7.63 43.26 10.62
N ASP A 19 7.46 42.59 11.76
CA ASP A 19 8.50 41.82 12.44
C ASP A 19 8.87 40.52 11.69
N ALA A 20 10.17 40.20 11.65
CA ALA A 20 10.66 39.04 10.90
C ALA A 20 10.34 37.72 11.60
N ASP A 21 10.38 37.69 12.94
CA ASP A 21 10.19 36.48 13.73
C ASP A 21 8.70 36.12 13.84
N GLU A 22 7.82 37.10 14.04
CA GLU A 22 6.37 36.91 13.99
C GLU A 22 5.90 36.45 12.61
N ARG A 23 6.51 36.97 11.53
CA ARG A 23 6.24 36.51 10.16
C ARG A 23 6.68 35.07 9.96
N ARG A 24 7.88 34.71 10.44
CA ARG A 24 8.36 33.32 10.39
C ARG A 24 7.43 32.39 11.18
N ALA A 25 7.00 32.79 12.37
CA ALA A 25 6.07 32.01 13.20
C ALA A 25 4.73 31.78 12.48
N SER A 26 4.16 32.83 11.89
CA SER A 26 2.91 32.75 11.10
C SER A 26 3.06 31.79 9.92
N TRP A 27 4.17 31.88 9.16
CA TRP A 27 4.46 30.95 8.08
C TRP A 27 4.55 29.50 8.56
N ARG A 28 5.29 29.25 9.64
CA ARG A 28 5.43 27.89 10.20
C ARG A 28 4.09 27.34 10.67
N GLN A 29 3.24 28.17 11.25
CA GLN A 29 1.88 27.77 11.63
C GLN A 29 1.03 27.38 10.40
N ALA A 30 1.06 28.19 9.33
CA ALA A 30 0.34 27.88 8.10
C ALA A 30 0.83 26.57 7.46
N VAL A 31 2.14 26.40 7.32
CA VAL A 31 2.75 25.19 6.74
C VAL A 31 2.44 23.95 7.58
N ALA A 32 2.54 24.05 8.91
CA ALA A 32 2.22 22.93 9.79
C ALA A 32 0.74 22.54 9.71
N ALA A 33 -0.16 23.51 9.60
CA ALA A 33 -1.59 23.27 9.44
C ALA A 33 -1.89 22.59 8.09
N LEU A 34 -1.33 23.09 6.99
CA LEU A 34 -1.50 22.51 5.65
C LEU A 34 -0.93 21.10 5.54
N GLY A 35 0.27 20.87 6.10
CA GLY A 35 0.92 19.56 6.12
C GLY A 35 0.13 18.50 6.88
N ARG A 36 -0.70 18.90 7.87
CA ARG A 36 -1.52 18.01 8.70
C ARG A 36 -2.98 17.91 8.26
N ALA A 37 -3.43 18.72 7.31
CA ALA A 37 -4.86 18.83 6.98
C ALA A 37 -5.41 17.50 6.41
N GLN A 38 -6.08 16.65 7.17
CA GLN A 38 -6.66 15.44 6.58
C GLN A 38 -7.83 15.83 5.65
N ARG A 39 -7.74 15.47 4.36
CA ARG A 39 -8.88 15.59 3.43
C ARG A 39 -9.53 14.22 3.34
N ILE A 40 -10.63 14.07 4.06
CA ILE A 40 -11.48 12.87 3.99
C ILE A 40 -12.59 13.17 2.98
N ASP A 41 -13.40 14.19 3.31
CA ASP A 41 -14.33 14.92 2.45
C ASP A 41 -14.43 16.34 2.97
N GLY A 42 -14.22 17.34 2.10
CA GLY A 42 -14.25 18.73 2.51
C GLY A 42 -13.58 19.68 1.53
N PRO A 43 -13.88 20.99 1.64
CA PRO A 43 -13.26 22.01 0.81
C PRO A 43 -11.73 21.97 0.93
N PRO A 44 -10.99 22.30 -0.14
CA PRO A 44 -9.55 22.55 -0.07
C PRO A 44 -9.12 23.33 1.19
N PRO A 45 -7.94 23.03 1.77
CA PRO A 45 -7.50 23.66 3.02
C PRO A 45 -7.37 25.18 2.98
N LEU A 46 -7.29 25.75 1.78
CA LEU A 46 -7.19 27.18 1.52
C LEU A 46 -8.48 27.77 0.92
N ASP A 47 -9.58 27.01 0.91
CA ASP A 47 -10.87 27.57 0.52
C ASP A 47 -11.28 28.69 1.48
N GLY A 48 -11.77 29.80 0.92
CA GLY A 48 -12.17 30.98 1.65
C GLY A 48 -11.07 32.05 1.82
N ILE A 49 -9.84 31.81 1.35
CA ILE A 49 -8.85 32.89 1.20
C ILE A 49 -9.11 33.69 -0.07
N GLU A 50 -9.04 35.02 0.01
CA GLU A 50 -9.10 35.87 -1.18
C GLU A 50 -7.85 35.64 -2.04
N VAL A 51 -8.03 35.50 -3.36
CA VAL A 51 -6.95 35.16 -4.29
C VAL A 51 -5.82 36.19 -4.24
N SER A 52 -6.16 37.48 -4.10
CA SER A 52 -5.19 38.57 -3.98
C SER A 52 -4.37 38.49 -2.69
N GLU A 53 -5.00 38.09 -1.58
CA GLU A 53 -4.33 37.88 -0.28
C GLU A 53 -3.36 36.69 -0.35
N LEU A 54 -3.79 35.57 -0.95
CA LEU A 54 -2.94 34.40 -1.14
C LEU A 54 -1.71 34.71 -2.01
N VAL A 55 -1.89 35.44 -3.11
CA VAL A 55 -0.76 35.87 -3.97
C VAL A 55 0.19 36.79 -3.19
N SER A 56 -0.33 37.72 -2.39
CA SER A 56 0.49 38.59 -1.56
C SER A 56 1.28 37.81 -0.51
N ALA A 57 0.66 36.85 0.17
CA ALA A 57 1.31 35.97 1.14
C ALA A 57 2.41 35.13 0.48
N ALA A 58 2.13 34.56 -0.71
CA ALA A 58 3.09 33.77 -1.47
C ALA A 58 4.32 34.60 -1.90
N ARG A 59 4.13 35.83 -2.37
CA ARG A 59 5.23 36.75 -2.69
C ARG A 59 6.12 37.01 -1.48
N VAL A 60 5.52 37.37 -0.36
CA VAL A 60 6.26 37.61 0.89
C VAL A 60 7.05 36.36 1.31
N ALA A 61 6.47 35.17 1.19
CA ALA A 61 7.16 33.93 1.52
C ALA A 61 8.35 33.63 0.60
N LEU A 62 8.24 33.96 -0.69
CA LEU A 62 9.33 33.81 -1.67
C LEU A 62 10.43 34.87 -1.46
N ASP A 63 10.06 36.15 -1.38
CA ASP A 63 10.99 37.27 -1.26
C ASP A 63 11.80 37.23 0.03
N ARG A 64 11.24 36.63 1.09
CA ARG A 64 11.88 36.50 2.40
C ARG A 64 12.53 35.12 2.63
N GLY A 65 12.53 34.23 1.63
CA GLY A 65 13.13 32.90 1.73
C GLY A 65 12.40 31.94 2.68
N LEU A 66 11.18 32.26 3.11
CA LEU A 66 10.40 31.42 4.03
C LEU A 66 9.98 30.10 3.36
N ALA A 67 9.74 30.13 2.04
CA ALA A 67 9.42 28.93 1.26
C ALA A 67 10.59 27.92 1.19
N ASP A 68 11.80 28.33 1.55
CA ASP A 68 13.00 27.50 1.57
C ASP A 68 13.38 27.07 3.02
N ASP A 69 12.98 27.81 4.05
CA ASP A 69 13.17 27.45 5.48
C ASP A 69 12.11 26.45 5.99
N LEU A 70 12.23 25.19 5.56
CA LEU A 70 11.26 24.12 5.85
C LEU A 70 11.86 22.86 6.49
N ASP A 71 13.12 22.88 6.95
CA ASP A 71 13.77 21.70 7.55
C ASP A 71 13.28 21.38 8.98
N TRP A 72 12.53 22.29 9.60
CA TRP A 72 11.93 22.11 10.92
C TRP A 72 10.67 21.22 10.93
N ILE A 73 10.12 20.85 9.76
CA ILE A 73 8.93 20.00 9.63
C ILE A 73 9.24 18.72 8.84
N ALA A 74 8.47 17.66 9.11
CA ALA A 74 8.60 16.38 8.42
C ALA A 74 8.58 16.53 6.87
N PRO A 75 9.40 15.76 6.13
CA PRO A 75 9.52 15.86 4.68
C PRO A 75 8.21 15.75 3.89
N SER A 76 7.31 14.86 4.30
CA SER A 76 5.98 14.69 3.69
C SER A 76 5.10 15.93 3.92
N SER A 77 5.06 16.43 5.15
CA SER A 77 4.29 17.62 5.54
C SER A 77 4.71 18.88 4.79
N ARG A 78 6.02 19.14 4.63
CA ARG A 78 6.49 20.29 3.83
C ARG A 78 6.07 20.17 2.37
N ALA A 79 6.20 18.99 1.77
CA ALA A 79 5.90 18.78 0.36
C ALA A 79 4.40 18.95 0.10
N VAL A 80 3.55 18.42 1.00
CA VAL A 80 2.10 18.62 0.98
C VAL A 80 1.73 20.09 1.11
N ALA A 81 2.32 20.82 2.07
CA ALA A 81 2.01 22.23 2.27
C ALA A 81 2.36 23.09 1.03
N LEU A 82 3.55 22.87 0.46
CA LEU A 82 3.96 23.55 -0.77
C LEU A 82 3.04 23.21 -1.95
N TYR A 83 2.59 21.96 -2.05
CA TYR A 83 1.64 21.54 -3.08
C TYR A 83 0.28 22.23 -2.91
N GLU A 84 -0.29 22.26 -1.70
CA GLU A 84 -1.59 22.88 -1.45
C GLU A 84 -1.56 24.40 -1.74
N ILE A 85 -0.49 25.10 -1.35
CA ILE A 85 -0.29 26.51 -1.72
C ILE A 85 -0.20 26.66 -3.24
N SER A 86 0.61 25.83 -3.90
CA SER A 86 0.74 25.86 -5.36
C SER A 86 -0.58 25.56 -6.08
N ALA A 87 -1.43 24.69 -5.53
CA ALA A 87 -2.69 24.29 -6.14
C ALA A 87 -3.76 25.38 -6.02
N ALA A 88 -3.73 26.16 -4.93
CA ALA A 88 -4.66 27.26 -4.69
C ALA A 88 -4.27 28.56 -5.44
N LEU A 89 -3.01 28.71 -5.84
CA LEU A 89 -2.55 29.91 -6.56
C LEU A 89 -3.05 29.96 -8.03
N PRO A 90 -3.38 31.16 -8.55
CA PRO A 90 -3.68 31.34 -9.97
C PRO A 90 -2.42 31.13 -10.84
N PRO A 91 -2.56 30.94 -12.16
CA PRO A 91 -1.41 30.90 -13.07
C PRO A 91 -0.53 32.15 -12.92
N GLY A 92 0.75 31.97 -12.60
CA GLY A 92 1.68 33.06 -12.31
C GLY A 92 3.06 32.57 -11.84
N ASN A 93 3.95 33.50 -11.53
CA ASN A 93 5.31 33.19 -11.08
C ASN A 93 5.31 32.48 -9.73
N GLU A 94 4.46 32.92 -8.82
CA GLU A 94 4.32 32.40 -7.46
C GLU A 94 3.90 30.92 -7.52
N ARG A 95 2.86 30.60 -8.30
CA ARG A 95 2.43 29.22 -8.54
C ARG A 95 3.56 28.36 -9.10
N ARG A 96 4.31 28.89 -10.09
CA ARG A 96 5.43 28.16 -10.69
C ARG A 96 6.52 27.86 -9.68
N GLU A 97 6.89 28.82 -8.83
CA GLU A 97 7.95 28.66 -7.84
C GLU A 97 7.58 27.71 -6.69
N PHE A 98 6.35 27.80 -6.19
CA PHE A 98 5.84 26.83 -5.20
C PHE A 98 5.70 25.44 -5.80
N GLY A 99 5.16 25.35 -7.02
CA GLY A 99 5.06 24.09 -7.76
C GLY A 99 6.43 23.44 -7.95
N ARG A 100 7.43 24.19 -8.42
CA ARG A 100 8.81 23.70 -8.61
C ARG A 100 9.36 23.08 -7.31
N ARG A 101 9.21 23.75 -6.17
CA ARG A 101 9.66 23.25 -4.86
C ARG A 101 8.90 22.00 -4.42
N ALA A 102 7.57 22.00 -4.55
CA ALA A 102 6.74 20.83 -4.25
C ALA A 102 7.17 19.61 -5.08
N PHE A 103 7.41 19.80 -6.39
CA PHE A 103 7.87 18.72 -7.27
C PHE A 103 9.32 18.29 -7.00
N THR A 104 10.22 19.21 -6.61
CA THR A 104 11.56 18.84 -6.13
C THR A 104 11.48 17.88 -4.94
N HIS A 105 10.61 18.17 -3.96
CA HIS A 105 10.41 17.28 -2.81
C HIS A 105 9.68 15.99 -3.19
N LEU A 106 8.71 16.03 -4.12
CA LEU A 106 8.05 14.83 -4.63
C LEU A 106 9.05 13.89 -5.30
N TYR A 107 9.92 14.42 -6.17
CA TYR A 107 10.87 13.62 -6.94
C TYR A 107 12.06 13.14 -6.11
N GLY A 108 12.56 13.96 -5.19
CA GLY A 108 13.69 13.63 -4.32
C GLY A 108 13.33 12.97 -2.99
N GLY A 109 12.04 12.95 -2.62
CA GLY A 109 11.57 12.43 -1.33
C GLY A 109 11.47 10.91 -1.25
N THR A 110 11.13 10.45 -0.05
CA THR A 110 10.82 9.06 0.29
C THR A 110 9.46 8.62 -0.25
N ALA A 111 9.18 7.31 -0.22
CA ALA A 111 7.87 6.75 -0.52
C ALA A 111 6.73 7.41 0.28
N SER A 112 6.94 7.71 1.57
CA SER A 112 5.98 8.45 2.41
C SER A 112 5.71 9.86 1.89
N THR A 113 6.75 10.58 1.47
CA THR A 113 6.62 11.91 0.86
C THR A 113 5.82 11.83 -0.45
N PHE A 114 6.12 10.84 -1.28
CA PHE A 114 5.40 10.61 -2.53
C PHE A 114 3.92 10.27 -2.28
N ALA A 115 3.62 9.31 -1.42
CA ALA A 115 2.25 8.87 -1.15
C ALA A 115 1.39 10.03 -0.61
N ALA A 116 1.94 10.83 0.31
CA ALA A 116 1.24 11.98 0.88
C ALA A 116 0.89 13.05 -0.18
N VAL A 117 1.83 13.42 -1.04
CA VAL A 117 1.60 14.42 -2.09
C VAL A 117 0.73 13.86 -3.22
N ALA A 118 0.96 12.63 -3.65
CA ALA A 118 0.16 11.97 -4.68
C ALA A 118 -1.31 11.83 -4.26
N HIS A 119 -1.58 11.56 -2.98
CA HIS A 119 -2.93 11.58 -2.44
C HIS A 119 -3.59 12.97 -2.62
N ARG A 120 -2.87 14.07 -2.36
CA ARG A 120 -3.39 15.43 -2.62
C ARG A 120 -3.64 15.70 -4.09
N MET A 121 -2.78 15.19 -4.97
CA MET A 121 -2.99 15.27 -6.42
C MET A 121 -4.26 14.52 -6.83
N ALA A 122 -4.48 13.32 -6.30
CA ALA A 122 -5.67 12.52 -6.57
C ALA A 122 -6.96 13.23 -6.12
N LEU A 123 -6.94 13.94 -4.99
CA LEU A 123 -8.08 14.71 -4.50
C LEU A 123 -8.31 16.02 -5.27
N GLY A 124 -7.25 16.67 -5.73
CA GLY A 124 -7.31 17.90 -6.53
C GLY A 124 -7.17 17.61 -8.03
N ASN A 125 -6.01 18.02 -8.58
CA ASN A 125 -5.65 17.82 -9.98
C ASN A 125 -4.76 16.58 -10.15
N ALA A 126 -5.37 15.49 -10.62
CA ALA A 126 -4.69 14.21 -10.78
C ALA A 126 -3.94 14.06 -12.10
N LYS A 127 -4.04 15.00 -13.04
CA LYS A 127 -3.39 14.92 -14.37
C LYS A 127 -1.88 14.60 -14.31
N PRO A 128 -1.09 15.14 -13.37
CA PRO A 128 0.33 14.78 -13.26
C PRO A 128 0.55 13.29 -13.01
N LEU A 129 -0.35 12.64 -12.26
CA LEU A 129 -0.22 11.23 -11.89
C LEU A 129 -0.25 10.29 -13.11
N ASP A 130 -0.77 10.74 -14.26
CA ASP A 130 -0.82 9.95 -15.48
C ASP A 130 0.53 9.76 -16.18
N THR A 131 1.53 10.57 -15.81
CA THR A 131 2.88 10.41 -16.36
C THR A 131 3.48 9.05 -16.00
N ALA A 132 4.24 8.44 -16.90
CA ALA A 132 4.83 7.12 -16.69
C ALA A 132 5.63 7.04 -15.37
N THR A 133 6.40 8.09 -15.05
CA THR A 133 7.19 8.18 -13.83
C THR A 133 6.33 8.14 -12.56
N LEU A 134 5.23 8.91 -12.52
CA LEU A 134 4.36 8.93 -11.35
C LEU A 134 3.49 7.66 -11.27
N ARG A 135 3.05 7.10 -12.41
CA ARG A 135 2.40 5.77 -12.47
C ARG A 135 3.27 4.67 -11.88
N ALA A 136 4.55 4.62 -12.27
CA ALA A 136 5.50 3.65 -11.72
C ALA A 136 5.64 3.80 -10.20
N ARG A 137 5.69 5.05 -9.69
CA ARG A 137 5.79 5.31 -8.25
C ARG A 137 4.51 4.95 -7.49
N VAL A 138 3.32 5.15 -8.06
CA VAL A 138 2.07 4.63 -7.48
C VAL A 138 2.15 3.12 -7.34
N SER A 139 2.60 2.42 -8.39
CA SER A 139 2.81 0.97 -8.32
C SER A 139 3.79 0.60 -7.21
N LEU A 140 4.93 1.28 -7.10
CA LEU A 140 5.95 1.00 -6.09
C LEU A 140 5.44 1.21 -4.66
N VAL A 141 4.73 2.31 -4.36
CA VAL A 141 4.24 2.53 -2.99
C VAL A 141 3.18 1.52 -2.56
N THR A 142 2.43 0.95 -3.51
CA THR A 142 1.47 -0.11 -3.21
C THR A 142 2.15 -1.48 -3.02
N ASP A 143 3.39 -1.64 -3.50
CA ASP A 143 4.18 -2.88 -3.49
C ASP A 143 5.29 -2.90 -2.43
N LEU A 144 5.22 -2.00 -1.45
CA LEU A 144 6.16 -2.00 -0.34
C LEU A 144 5.95 -3.24 0.55
N SER A 145 7.02 -3.61 1.24
CA SER A 145 7.09 -4.73 2.19
C SER A 145 5.98 -4.67 3.25
N ILE A 146 5.61 -5.84 3.76
CA ILE A 146 4.62 -6.00 4.83
C ILE A 146 5.17 -5.38 6.11
N GLY A 147 4.43 -4.43 6.69
CA GLY A 147 4.90 -3.63 7.83
C GLY A 147 5.75 -2.42 7.44
N ALA A 148 5.70 -1.98 6.18
CA ALA A 148 6.29 -0.70 5.77
C ALA A 148 5.59 0.48 6.47
N SER A 149 6.36 1.52 6.78
CA SER A 149 5.89 2.73 7.48
C SER A 149 5.04 3.67 6.61
N VAL A 150 4.86 3.34 5.34
CA VAL A 150 4.23 4.19 4.33
C VAL A 150 2.75 3.87 4.21
N ASN A 151 1.90 4.82 4.60
CA ASN A 151 0.47 4.70 4.37
C ASN A 151 0.10 5.13 2.93
N SER A 152 -0.20 4.15 2.06
CA SER A 152 -0.67 4.36 0.69
C SER A 152 -2.18 4.16 0.50
N ASP A 153 -2.89 3.73 1.54
CA ASP A 153 -4.31 3.37 1.46
C ASP A 153 -5.21 4.58 1.11
N PRO A 154 -5.01 5.79 1.69
CA PRO A 154 -5.75 6.99 1.28
C PRO A 154 -5.54 7.37 -0.19
N LEU A 155 -4.34 7.15 -0.74
CA LEU A 155 -4.08 7.40 -2.16
C LEU A 155 -4.87 6.42 -3.01
N ALA A 156 -4.80 5.12 -2.70
CA ALA A 156 -5.53 4.09 -3.43
C ALA A 156 -7.05 4.34 -3.38
N PHE A 157 -7.58 4.69 -2.21
CA PHE A 157 -8.98 5.06 -2.06
C PHE A 157 -9.36 6.28 -2.91
N ALA A 158 -8.56 7.35 -2.92
CA ALA A 158 -8.83 8.53 -3.75
C ALA A 158 -8.83 8.21 -5.26
N LEU A 159 -7.98 7.28 -5.71
CA LEU A 159 -7.94 6.80 -7.09
C LEU A 159 -9.19 5.97 -7.45
N VAL A 160 -9.76 5.22 -6.50
CA VAL A 160 -10.97 4.41 -6.69
C VAL A 160 -12.26 5.23 -6.55
N ALA A 161 -12.28 6.22 -5.66
CA ALA A 161 -13.48 6.98 -5.32
C ALA A 161 -13.96 7.96 -6.40
N ARG A 162 -13.05 8.46 -7.23
CA ARG A 162 -13.37 9.43 -8.28
C ARG A 162 -13.53 8.70 -9.61
N ARG A 163 -14.71 8.78 -10.23
CA ARG A 163 -15.04 8.07 -11.48
C ARG A 163 -13.96 8.17 -12.56
N GLU A 164 -13.47 9.38 -12.86
CA GLU A 164 -12.44 9.59 -13.88
C GLU A 164 -11.07 8.97 -13.54
N LEU A 165 -10.76 8.80 -12.25
CA LEU A 165 -9.55 8.12 -11.81
C LEU A 165 -9.77 6.62 -11.80
N PHE A 166 -10.92 6.17 -11.30
CA PHE A 166 -11.31 4.77 -11.33
C PHE A 166 -11.21 4.20 -12.75
N ASP A 167 -11.75 4.91 -13.74
CA ASP A 167 -11.70 4.48 -15.14
C ASP A 167 -10.27 4.27 -15.64
N ARG A 168 -9.36 5.21 -15.31
CA ARG A 168 -7.98 5.25 -15.82
C ARG A 168 -6.98 4.40 -15.03
N TRP A 169 -7.28 4.10 -13.77
CA TRP A 169 -6.38 3.39 -12.86
C TRP A 169 -6.83 1.97 -12.55
N VAL A 170 -8.12 1.68 -12.67
CA VAL A 170 -8.69 0.39 -12.28
C VAL A 170 -9.54 -0.21 -13.40
N ALA A 171 -10.56 0.49 -13.90
CA ALA A 171 -11.52 -0.11 -14.84
C ALA A 171 -10.87 -0.50 -16.17
N GLN A 172 -10.19 0.43 -16.86
CA GLN A 172 -9.50 0.12 -18.12
C GLN A 172 -8.29 -0.82 -17.90
N PRO A 173 -7.44 -0.63 -16.87
CA PRO A 173 -6.33 -1.56 -16.59
C PRO A 173 -6.76 -2.99 -16.24
N SER A 174 -7.95 -3.20 -15.68
CA SER A 174 -8.44 -4.54 -15.26
C SER A 174 -8.64 -5.54 -16.40
N SER A 175 -8.64 -5.09 -17.66
CA SER A 175 -8.65 -5.96 -18.86
C SER A 175 -7.34 -5.89 -19.65
N GLY A 176 -6.33 -5.18 -19.14
CA GLY A 176 -5.05 -4.98 -19.79
C GLY A 176 -4.05 -6.12 -19.57
N ALA A 177 -2.76 -5.82 -19.76
CA ALA A 177 -1.66 -6.74 -19.47
C ALA A 177 -1.59 -7.10 -17.98
N LEU A 178 -0.95 -8.23 -17.65
CA LEU A 178 -0.85 -8.74 -16.28
C LEU A 178 -0.38 -7.68 -15.25
N PRO A 179 0.68 -6.88 -15.49
CA PRO A 179 1.08 -5.84 -14.54
C PRO A 179 0.00 -4.79 -14.28
N ALA A 180 -0.80 -4.45 -15.30
CA ALA A 180 -1.88 -3.49 -15.20
C ALA A 180 -3.07 -4.04 -14.38
N ARG A 181 -3.45 -5.31 -14.61
CA ARG A 181 -4.51 -5.98 -13.84
C ARG A 181 -4.11 -6.19 -12.38
N ARG A 182 -2.84 -6.58 -12.13
CA ARG A 182 -2.28 -6.72 -10.77
C ARG A 182 -2.32 -5.39 -10.02
N LEU A 183 -1.89 -4.29 -10.65
CA LEU A 183 -1.97 -2.97 -10.04
C LEU A 183 -3.42 -2.56 -9.74
N ALA A 184 -4.36 -2.81 -10.67
CA ALA A 184 -5.77 -2.53 -10.45
C ALA A 184 -6.35 -3.28 -9.24
N ALA A 185 -6.07 -4.59 -9.12
CA ALA A 185 -6.52 -5.39 -7.99
C ALA A 185 -5.90 -4.94 -6.66
N ARG A 186 -4.61 -4.58 -6.67
CA ARG A 186 -3.91 -4.04 -5.50
C ARG A 186 -4.44 -2.68 -5.06
N LEU A 187 -4.79 -1.80 -6.00
CA LEU A 187 -5.44 -0.53 -5.69
C LEU A 187 -6.79 -0.75 -5.02
N LEU A 188 -7.57 -1.75 -5.45
CA LEU A 188 -8.82 -2.13 -4.77
C LEU A 188 -8.59 -2.69 -3.36
N GLU A 189 -7.56 -3.52 -3.16
CA GLU A 189 -7.18 -4.01 -1.83
C GLU A 189 -6.85 -2.85 -0.88
N ARG A 190 -5.96 -1.95 -1.31
CA ARG A 190 -5.54 -0.79 -0.52
C ARG A 190 -6.70 0.18 -0.28
N ALA A 191 -7.59 0.37 -1.26
CA ALA A 191 -8.80 1.15 -1.09
C ALA A 191 -9.79 0.50 -0.11
N ALA A 192 -9.90 -0.84 -0.09
CA ALA A 192 -10.74 -1.57 0.85
C ALA A 192 -10.26 -1.38 2.30
N ARG A 193 -8.94 -1.37 2.54
CA ARG A 193 -8.36 -1.07 3.86
C ARG A 193 -8.79 0.30 4.38
N GLU A 194 -8.57 1.35 3.58
CA GLU A 194 -9.00 2.72 3.92
C GLU A 194 -10.53 2.78 4.12
N ALA A 195 -11.31 2.09 3.28
CA ALA A 195 -12.76 2.08 3.39
C ALA A 195 -13.26 1.47 4.70
N VAL A 196 -12.67 0.36 5.14
CA VAL A 196 -12.98 -0.28 6.43
C VAL A 196 -12.57 0.65 7.58
N THR A 197 -11.37 1.24 7.53
CA THR A 197 -10.91 2.20 8.54
C THR A 197 -11.88 3.38 8.69
N ARG A 198 -12.34 3.97 7.57
CA ARG A 198 -13.30 5.07 7.58
C ARG A 198 -14.69 4.65 8.06
N SER A 199 -15.15 3.45 7.68
CA SER A 199 -16.42 2.91 8.16
C SER A 199 -16.43 2.76 9.69
N HIS A 200 -15.34 2.29 10.28
CA HIS A 200 -15.19 2.23 11.75
C HIS A 200 -15.15 3.63 12.41
N GLN A 201 -14.74 4.66 11.66
CA GLN A 201 -14.78 6.06 12.10
C GLN A 201 -16.16 6.71 11.88
N GLY A 202 -17.15 5.97 11.36
CA GLY A 202 -18.52 6.43 11.17
C GLY A 202 -18.82 7.04 9.80
N ASP A 203 -17.91 6.93 8.83
CA ASP A 203 -18.16 7.37 7.45
C ASP A 203 -18.74 6.20 6.61
N PRO A 204 -20.02 6.27 6.19
CA PRO A 204 -20.67 5.22 5.43
C PRO A 204 -20.41 5.30 3.92
N PHE A 205 -19.78 6.36 3.40
CA PHE A 205 -19.58 6.54 1.96
C PHE A 205 -18.60 5.53 1.33
N PRO A 206 -17.44 5.21 1.96
CA PRO A 206 -16.45 4.29 1.40
C PRO A 206 -16.97 2.88 1.11
N ARG A 207 -17.85 2.34 1.96
CA ARG A 207 -18.48 1.03 1.75
C ARG A 207 -19.46 1.05 0.56
N GLN A 208 -20.23 2.13 0.39
CA GLN A 208 -21.20 2.26 -0.70
C GLN A 208 -20.51 2.40 -2.06
N LEU A 209 -19.38 3.10 -2.10
CA LEU A 209 -18.59 3.30 -3.31
C LEU A 209 -18.14 1.96 -3.93
N LEU A 210 -17.62 1.04 -3.11
CA LEU A 210 -17.11 -0.25 -3.57
C LEU A 210 -18.22 -1.21 -4.01
N ARG A 211 -19.46 -0.98 -3.54
CA ARG A 211 -20.68 -1.65 -4.00
C ARG A 211 -21.32 -0.98 -5.22
N SER A 212 -20.82 0.17 -5.64
CA SER A 212 -21.47 0.93 -6.71
C SER A 212 -21.54 0.09 -8.01
N PRO A 213 -22.60 0.25 -8.83
CA PRO A 213 -22.73 -0.46 -10.10
C PRO A 213 -21.55 -0.24 -11.06
N GLY A 214 -20.77 0.83 -10.87
CA GLY A 214 -19.55 1.09 -11.64
C GLY A 214 -18.33 0.29 -11.16
N VAL A 215 -18.20 0.06 -9.85
CA VAL A 215 -17.03 -0.61 -9.27
C VAL A 215 -17.20 -2.12 -9.21
N ARG A 216 -18.39 -2.61 -8.82
CA ARG A 216 -18.63 -4.04 -8.59
C ARG A 216 -18.28 -4.95 -9.80
N PRO A 217 -18.66 -4.63 -11.05
CA PRO A 217 -18.30 -5.48 -12.19
C PRO A 217 -16.79 -5.60 -12.44
N VAL A 218 -16.03 -4.56 -12.10
CA VAL A 218 -14.57 -4.55 -12.23
C VAL A 218 -13.93 -5.37 -11.11
N PHE A 219 -14.45 -5.23 -9.89
CA PHE A 219 -14.06 -6.06 -8.76
C PHE A 219 -14.27 -7.55 -9.06
N ASP A 220 -15.46 -7.91 -9.54
CA ASP A 220 -15.80 -9.30 -9.90
C ASP A 220 -14.89 -9.83 -11.00
N ARG A 221 -14.57 -9.02 -12.02
CA ARG A 221 -13.62 -9.39 -13.07
C ARG A 221 -12.24 -9.73 -12.52
N LEU A 222 -11.73 -8.91 -11.59
CA LEU A 222 -10.41 -9.11 -10.98
C LEU A 222 -10.40 -10.30 -10.02
N LEU A 223 -11.49 -10.53 -9.28
CA LEU A 223 -11.66 -11.71 -8.44
C LEU A 223 -11.72 -13.00 -9.26
N HIS A 224 -12.33 -12.95 -10.44
CA HIS A 224 -12.42 -14.09 -11.36
C HIS A 224 -11.25 -14.18 -12.35
N ASP A 225 -10.21 -13.35 -12.21
CA ASP A 225 -9.01 -13.40 -13.06
C ASP A 225 -8.36 -14.79 -12.98
N ARG A 226 -7.74 -15.22 -14.08
CA ARG A 226 -7.04 -16.51 -14.17
C ARG A 226 -5.71 -16.49 -13.42
N GLU A 227 -5.13 -15.30 -13.24
CA GLU A 227 -3.81 -15.11 -12.68
C GLU A 227 -3.87 -14.93 -11.15
N PRO A 228 -3.25 -15.81 -10.35
CA PRO A 228 -3.21 -15.70 -8.89
C PRO A 228 -2.67 -14.38 -8.37
N LEU A 229 -1.69 -13.82 -9.07
CA LEU A 229 -1.11 -12.51 -8.75
C LEU A 229 -2.12 -11.36 -8.84
N VAL A 230 -3.25 -11.56 -9.54
CA VAL A 230 -4.34 -10.59 -9.65
C VAL A 230 -5.42 -10.89 -8.63
N TRP A 231 -6.02 -12.09 -8.71
CA TRP A 231 -7.22 -12.37 -7.90
C TRP A 231 -6.94 -12.41 -6.39
N ARG A 232 -5.69 -12.69 -5.96
CA ARG A 232 -5.34 -12.68 -4.52
C ARG A 232 -5.64 -11.33 -3.87
N HIS A 233 -5.34 -10.23 -4.55
CA HIS A 233 -5.57 -8.88 -4.04
C HIS A 233 -7.08 -8.56 -3.97
N ALA A 234 -7.85 -8.99 -4.97
CA ALA A 234 -9.31 -8.86 -4.94
C ALA A 234 -9.97 -9.74 -3.86
N ALA A 235 -9.42 -10.93 -3.62
CA ALA A 235 -9.87 -11.82 -2.55
C ALA A 235 -9.59 -11.23 -1.16
N VAL A 236 -8.40 -10.66 -0.93
CA VAL A 236 -8.10 -9.93 0.31
C VAL A 236 -9.05 -8.75 0.49
N ALA A 237 -9.29 -7.96 -0.57
CA ALA A 237 -10.26 -6.87 -0.53
C ALA A 237 -11.67 -7.35 -0.15
N ARG A 238 -12.13 -8.49 -0.68
CA ARG A 238 -13.43 -9.11 -0.32
C ARG A 238 -13.48 -9.45 1.17
N GLY A 239 -12.43 -10.08 1.70
CA GLY A 239 -12.33 -10.45 3.12
C GLY A 239 -12.38 -9.25 4.05
N LEU A 240 -11.62 -8.19 3.74
CA LEU A 240 -11.62 -6.94 4.50
C LEU A 240 -13.01 -6.29 4.54
N LEU A 241 -13.65 -6.16 3.37
CA LEU A 241 -14.96 -5.52 3.26
C LEU A 241 -16.07 -6.33 3.94
N SER A 242 -15.92 -7.65 4.07
CA SER A 242 -16.91 -8.49 4.75
C SER A 242 -17.10 -8.14 6.24
N GLY A 243 -16.13 -7.49 6.87
CA GLY A 243 -16.26 -6.99 8.25
C GLY A 243 -17.26 -5.85 8.40
N VAL A 244 -17.55 -5.13 7.30
CA VAL A 244 -18.49 -4.00 7.27
C VAL A 244 -19.69 -4.25 6.35
N GLU A 245 -19.66 -5.31 5.54
CA GLU A 245 -20.73 -5.71 4.61
C GLU A 245 -21.06 -7.21 4.71
N PRO A 246 -22.18 -7.59 5.37
CA PRO A 246 -22.56 -8.98 5.57
C PRO A 246 -22.76 -9.80 4.29
N GLU A 247 -23.25 -9.19 3.20
CA GLU A 247 -23.43 -9.88 1.91
C GLU A 247 -22.12 -10.49 1.38
N LEU A 248 -20.98 -9.82 1.59
CA LEU A 248 -19.68 -10.36 1.18
C LEU A 248 -19.24 -11.52 2.05
N ARG A 249 -19.66 -11.56 3.32
CA ARG A 249 -19.44 -12.72 4.19
C ARG A 249 -20.21 -13.93 3.66
N GLU A 250 -21.47 -13.74 3.29
CA GLU A 250 -22.29 -14.80 2.67
C GLU A 250 -21.68 -15.28 1.35
N GLU A 251 -21.17 -14.38 0.51
CA GLU A 251 -20.46 -14.76 -0.73
C GLU A 251 -19.21 -15.62 -0.46
N ILE A 252 -18.46 -15.32 0.60
CA ILE A 252 -17.28 -16.13 0.99
C ILE A 252 -17.73 -17.53 1.43
N GLU A 253 -18.79 -17.62 2.23
CA GLU A 253 -19.33 -18.89 2.72
C GLU A 253 -19.88 -19.76 1.59
N LEU A 254 -20.65 -19.17 0.67
CA LEU A 254 -21.13 -19.86 -0.53
C LEU A 254 -19.99 -20.34 -1.43
N ALA A 255 -18.90 -19.56 -1.53
CA ALA A 255 -17.72 -19.94 -2.29
C ALA A 255 -16.88 -21.06 -1.63
N LEU A 256 -17.23 -21.48 -0.41
CA LEU A 256 -16.68 -22.66 0.28
C LEU A 256 -17.63 -23.87 0.21
N ASP A 257 -18.53 -23.93 -0.77
CA ASP A 257 -19.32 -25.13 -1.05
C ASP A 257 -18.44 -26.25 -1.64
N PRO A 258 -18.39 -27.47 -1.05
CA PRO A 258 -17.65 -28.60 -1.59
C PRO A 258 -18.02 -29.06 -3.02
N ALA A 259 -19.10 -28.54 -3.61
CA ALA A 259 -19.49 -28.77 -5.00
C ALA A 259 -18.77 -27.86 -6.01
N LEU A 260 -18.10 -26.80 -5.53
CA LEU A 260 -17.38 -25.84 -6.38
C LEU A 260 -15.98 -26.34 -6.75
N SER A 261 -15.23 -25.50 -7.48
CA SER A 261 -13.88 -25.82 -7.95
C SER A 261 -12.78 -25.41 -6.96
N PRO A 262 -11.58 -26.04 -7.04
CA PRO A 262 -10.42 -25.63 -6.25
C PRO A 262 -10.07 -24.14 -6.36
N THR A 263 -10.25 -23.53 -7.53
CA THR A 263 -9.98 -22.10 -7.70
C THR A 263 -10.94 -21.23 -6.91
N GLU A 264 -12.22 -21.60 -6.83
CA GLU A 264 -13.22 -20.89 -6.03
C GLU A 264 -12.92 -21.03 -4.54
N TRP A 265 -12.60 -22.24 -4.09
CA TRP A 265 -12.21 -22.51 -2.70
C TRP A 265 -10.98 -21.70 -2.29
N ARG A 266 -9.93 -21.67 -3.12
CA ARG A 266 -8.72 -20.89 -2.84
C ARG A 266 -8.98 -19.39 -2.74
N ARG A 267 -9.80 -18.82 -3.63
CA ARG A 267 -10.22 -17.41 -3.54
C ARG A 267 -10.99 -17.13 -2.26
N ALA A 268 -11.90 -18.03 -1.88
CA ALA A 268 -12.66 -17.93 -0.64
C ALA A 268 -11.77 -18.07 0.61
N ALA A 269 -10.81 -18.99 0.60
CA ALA A 269 -9.85 -19.17 1.69
C ALA A 269 -8.99 -17.93 1.92
N VAL A 270 -8.48 -17.29 0.86
CA VAL A 270 -7.74 -16.01 0.99
C VAL A 270 -8.63 -14.91 1.57
N SER A 271 -9.90 -14.85 1.14
CA SER A 271 -10.86 -13.88 1.70
C SER A 271 -11.12 -14.16 3.18
N LEU A 272 -11.26 -15.43 3.56
CA LEU A 272 -11.51 -15.87 4.92
C LEU A 272 -10.35 -15.51 5.86
N VAL A 273 -9.10 -15.67 5.40
CA VAL A 273 -7.94 -15.22 6.16
C VAL A 273 -7.96 -13.71 6.35
N ALA A 274 -8.26 -12.93 5.31
CA ALA A 274 -8.35 -11.48 5.42
C ALA A 274 -9.49 -10.98 6.35
N CYS A 275 -10.53 -11.80 6.60
CA CYS A 275 -11.55 -11.49 7.62
C CYS A 275 -10.97 -11.37 9.04
N MET A 276 -9.80 -11.98 9.30
CA MET A 276 -9.16 -11.93 10.61
C MET A 276 -8.78 -10.51 11.04
N SER A 277 -8.56 -9.59 10.08
CA SER A 277 -8.29 -8.18 10.38
C SER A 277 -9.47 -7.44 11.04
N GLY A 278 -10.69 -7.99 11.01
CA GLY A 278 -11.87 -7.43 11.67
C GLY A 278 -12.43 -8.32 12.79
N ASP A 279 -12.34 -9.64 12.65
CA ASP A 279 -12.82 -10.63 13.62
C ASP A 279 -11.90 -11.86 13.62
N ALA A 280 -10.75 -11.71 14.29
CA ALA A 280 -9.69 -12.73 14.34
C ALA A 280 -10.19 -14.06 14.91
N ASP A 281 -10.95 -14.04 16.01
CA ASP A 281 -11.39 -15.25 16.71
C ASP A 281 -12.34 -16.11 15.87
N THR A 282 -13.35 -15.48 15.24
CA THR A 282 -14.31 -16.21 14.41
C THR A 282 -13.64 -16.70 13.13
N ALA A 283 -12.88 -15.85 12.46
CA ALA A 283 -12.19 -16.21 11.23
C ALA A 283 -11.15 -17.31 11.46
N MET A 284 -10.40 -17.28 12.57
CA MET A 284 -9.47 -18.35 12.94
C MET A 284 -10.19 -19.71 13.10
N LYS A 285 -11.34 -19.74 13.78
CA LYS A 285 -12.15 -20.97 13.91
C LYS A 285 -12.60 -21.49 12.55
N GLN A 286 -13.04 -20.61 11.66
CA GLN A 286 -13.44 -20.95 10.30
C GLN A 286 -12.26 -21.47 9.47
N CYS A 287 -11.09 -20.83 9.54
CA CYS A 287 -9.84 -21.29 8.91
C CYS A 287 -9.47 -22.72 9.37
N ARG A 288 -9.51 -22.98 10.68
CA ARG A 288 -9.25 -24.32 11.23
C ARG A 288 -10.29 -25.35 10.77
N SER A 289 -11.56 -24.96 10.69
CA SER A 289 -12.62 -25.82 10.18
C SER A 289 -12.40 -26.17 8.70
N LEU A 290 -11.97 -25.20 7.89
CA LEU A 290 -11.66 -25.40 6.48
C LEU A 290 -10.49 -26.37 6.29
N LEU A 291 -9.39 -26.18 7.03
CA LEU A 291 -8.19 -27.03 6.98
C LEU A 291 -8.44 -28.48 7.44
N LYS A 292 -9.45 -28.70 8.29
CA LYS A 292 -9.86 -30.04 8.74
C LYS A 292 -11.03 -30.63 7.93
N GLY A 293 -11.55 -29.86 6.99
CA GLY A 293 -12.75 -30.19 6.24
C GLY A 293 -12.48 -30.93 4.92
N PRO A 294 -13.54 -31.41 4.26
CA PRO A 294 -13.43 -32.18 3.02
C PRO A 294 -12.85 -31.38 1.84
N ILE A 295 -12.86 -30.05 1.92
CA ILE A 295 -12.24 -29.19 0.90
C ILE A 295 -10.72 -29.31 0.97
N ALA A 296 -10.12 -29.28 2.16
CA ALA A 296 -8.67 -29.42 2.31
C ALA A 296 -8.18 -30.82 1.90
N ASP A 297 -9.00 -31.86 2.12
CA ASP A 297 -8.71 -33.21 1.63
C ASP A 297 -8.68 -33.28 0.08
N ARG A 298 -9.57 -32.54 -0.58
CA ARG A 298 -9.68 -32.50 -2.05
C ARG A 298 -8.70 -31.54 -2.71
N ASP A 299 -8.38 -30.44 -2.06
CA ASP A 299 -7.40 -29.45 -2.50
C ASP A 299 -6.40 -29.13 -1.38
N PRO A 300 -5.36 -29.95 -1.21
CA PRO A 300 -4.34 -29.71 -0.19
C PRO A 300 -3.57 -28.39 -0.39
N GLY A 301 -3.55 -27.85 -1.61
CA GLY A 301 -2.92 -26.56 -1.92
C GLY A 301 -3.64 -25.34 -1.31
N ILE A 302 -4.82 -25.52 -0.72
CA ILE A 302 -5.54 -24.46 -0.04
C ILE A 302 -4.74 -23.89 1.14
N ALA A 303 -3.98 -24.74 1.86
CA ALA A 303 -3.16 -24.32 2.99
C ALA A 303 -2.06 -23.34 2.56
N ALA A 304 -1.32 -23.67 1.49
CA ALA A 304 -0.32 -22.77 0.93
C ALA A 304 -0.95 -21.47 0.43
N THR A 305 -2.15 -21.56 -0.19
CA THR A 305 -2.87 -20.40 -0.73
C THR A 305 -3.35 -19.45 0.37
N MET A 306 -3.73 -19.97 1.55
CA MET A 306 -4.16 -19.14 2.69
C MET A 306 -3.09 -18.15 3.15
N THR A 307 -1.80 -18.44 2.91
CA THR A 307 -0.70 -17.49 3.21
C THR A 307 -0.85 -16.16 2.48
N TRP A 308 -1.52 -16.12 1.32
CA TRP A 308 -1.72 -14.88 0.56
C TRP A 308 -2.69 -13.90 1.22
N GLY A 309 -3.50 -14.37 2.19
CA GLY A 309 -4.35 -13.50 3.01
C GLY A 309 -3.62 -12.92 4.23
N LEU A 310 -2.52 -13.54 4.66
CA LEU A 310 -1.78 -13.13 5.87
C LEU A 310 -1.19 -11.71 5.82
N PRO A 311 -0.73 -11.14 4.68
CA PRO A 311 -0.08 -9.83 4.67
C PRO A 311 -0.85 -8.72 5.38
N VAL A 312 -2.17 -8.64 5.20
CA VAL A 312 -2.99 -7.64 5.90
C VAL A 312 -3.17 -7.96 7.38
N VAL A 313 -3.30 -9.24 7.72
CA VAL A 313 -3.48 -9.71 9.10
C VAL A 313 -2.21 -9.49 9.91
N ILE A 314 -1.01 -9.65 9.32
CA ILE A 314 0.27 -9.34 9.97
C ILE A 314 0.34 -7.88 10.42
N GLU A 315 -0.22 -6.96 9.61
CA GLU A 315 -0.19 -5.53 9.90
C GLU A 315 -1.25 -5.11 10.93
N THR A 316 -2.33 -5.88 11.10
CA THR A 316 -3.45 -5.52 11.99
C THR A 316 -3.53 -6.36 13.27
N GLU A 317 -3.33 -7.67 13.16
CA GLU A 317 -3.50 -8.69 14.20
C GLU A 317 -2.32 -9.70 14.13
N PRO A 318 -1.08 -9.29 14.43
CA PRO A 318 0.13 -10.08 14.20
C PRO A 318 0.11 -11.42 14.96
N ASP A 319 -0.36 -11.43 16.21
CA ASP A 319 -0.43 -12.66 17.03
C ASP A 319 -1.36 -13.71 16.39
N ALA A 320 -2.51 -13.28 15.87
CA ALA A 320 -3.44 -14.16 15.17
C ALA A 320 -2.87 -14.66 13.83
N ALA A 321 -2.09 -13.81 13.14
CA ALA A 321 -1.39 -14.20 11.93
C ALA A 321 -0.31 -15.27 12.19
N GLU A 322 0.46 -15.14 13.30
CA GLU A 322 1.43 -16.15 13.72
C GLU A 322 0.74 -17.47 14.08
N ASP A 323 -0.33 -17.42 14.87
CA ASP A 323 -1.12 -18.61 15.22
C ASP A 323 -1.61 -19.36 13.98
N LEU A 324 -2.08 -18.63 12.95
CA LEU A 324 -2.51 -19.27 11.71
C LEU A 324 -1.31 -19.83 10.93
N LEU A 325 -0.21 -19.08 10.85
CA LEU A 325 0.99 -19.52 10.14
C LEU A 325 1.60 -20.78 10.76
N ASP A 326 1.58 -20.90 12.09
CA ASP A 326 1.99 -22.11 12.80
C ASP A 326 1.08 -23.30 12.44
N TRP A 327 -0.23 -23.07 12.36
CA TRP A 327 -1.18 -24.10 11.92
C TRP A 327 -0.95 -24.55 10.47
N LEU A 328 -0.63 -23.62 9.58
CA LEU A 328 -0.34 -23.93 8.18
C LEU A 328 0.96 -24.74 8.06
N THR A 329 2.04 -24.27 8.70
CA THR A 329 3.35 -24.94 8.63
C THR A 329 3.39 -26.30 9.33
N ALA A 330 2.53 -26.53 10.33
CA ALA A 330 2.35 -27.84 10.97
C ALA A 330 1.87 -28.96 10.00
N THR A 331 1.44 -28.62 8.79
CA THR A 331 1.14 -29.61 7.74
C THR A 331 2.40 -30.29 7.17
N LEU A 332 3.59 -29.73 7.40
CA LEU A 332 4.89 -30.22 6.93
C LEU A 332 4.97 -30.41 5.41
N ARG A 333 4.15 -29.67 4.65
CA ARG A 333 4.13 -29.75 3.20
C ARG A 333 5.11 -28.77 2.57
N LEU A 334 5.74 -29.20 1.47
CA LEU A 334 6.69 -28.38 0.72
C LEU A 334 6.05 -27.13 0.11
N ASP A 335 4.82 -27.22 -0.41
CA ASP A 335 4.11 -26.07 -0.99
C ASP A 335 3.79 -24.99 0.07
N VAL A 336 3.46 -25.40 1.28
CA VAL A 336 3.27 -24.49 2.42
C VAL A 336 4.60 -23.88 2.84
N ALA A 337 5.68 -24.67 2.87
CA ALA A 337 7.02 -24.19 3.17
C ALA A 337 7.45 -23.09 2.19
N GLU A 338 7.33 -23.32 0.87
CA GLU A 338 7.63 -22.32 -0.16
C GLU A 338 6.81 -21.05 -0.02
N ALA A 339 5.50 -21.18 0.18
CA ALA A 339 4.61 -20.04 0.36
C ALA A 339 4.94 -19.23 1.64
N THR A 340 5.39 -19.93 2.69
CA THR A 340 5.84 -19.29 3.93
C THR A 340 7.16 -18.56 3.74
N VAL A 341 8.12 -19.12 2.99
CA VAL A 341 9.36 -18.40 2.63
C VAL A 341 9.04 -17.13 1.84
N GLU A 342 8.13 -17.20 0.85
CA GLU A 342 7.72 -16.01 0.08
C GLU A 342 7.12 -14.93 0.99
N LEU A 343 6.24 -15.32 1.93
CA LEU A 343 5.64 -14.40 2.90
C LEU A 343 6.69 -13.76 3.82
N LEU A 344 7.51 -14.56 4.50
CA LEU A 344 8.49 -14.08 5.48
C LEU A 344 9.58 -13.20 4.83
N ARG A 345 9.90 -13.45 3.55
CA ARG A 345 10.79 -12.57 2.78
C ARG A 345 10.23 -11.16 2.61
N ASP A 346 8.91 -11.00 2.63
CA ASP A 346 8.30 -9.68 2.42
C ASP A 346 7.97 -8.97 3.75
N VAL A 347 8.10 -9.64 4.91
CA VAL A 347 7.86 -9.06 6.26
C VAL A 347 9.05 -8.27 6.78
N THR A 348 8.82 -7.05 7.30
CA THR A 348 9.87 -6.19 7.87
C THR A 348 10.23 -6.51 9.32
N ASN A 349 9.30 -7.06 10.11
CA ASN A 349 9.55 -7.44 11.50
C ASN A 349 10.32 -8.77 11.56
N PRO A 350 11.59 -8.79 12.02
CA PRO A 350 12.37 -10.03 12.09
C PRO A 350 11.89 -11.01 13.16
N GLY A 351 11.08 -10.57 14.12
CA GLY A 351 10.52 -11.43 15.17
C GLY A 351 9.26 -12.19 14.73
N PHE A 352 8.66 -11.85 13.60
CA PHE A 352 7.43 -12.50 13.15
C PHE A 352 7.71 -13.87 12.54
N GLY A 353 6.96 -14.88 12.97
CA GLY A 353 6.95 -16.22 12.37
C GLY A 353 8.22 -17.04 12.65
N MET A 354 8.94 -16.77 13.74
CA MET A 354 10.18 -17.51 14.07
C MET A 354 9.96 -19.03 14.18
N ARG A 355 8.86 -19.47 14.82
CA ARG A 355 8.52 -20.89 14.92
C ARG A 355 8.23 -21.51 13.55
N ALA A 356 7.40 -20.84 12.76
CA ALA A 356 7.14 -21.23 11.38
C ALA A 356 8.44 -21.33 10.54
N GLN A 357 9.37 -20.39 10.73
CA GLN A 357 10.68 -20.41 10.06
C GLN A 357 11.52 -21.64 10.44
N GLU A 358 11.53 -22.04 11.71
CA GLU A 358 12.21 -23.26 12.17
C GLU A 358 11.61 -24.51 11.52
N ILE A 359 10.28 -24.65 11.59
CA ILE A 359 9.56 -25.79 10.97
C ILE A 359 9.83 -25.86 9.47
N VAL A 360 9.76 -24.72 8.78
CA VAL A 360 10.00 -24.64 7.34
C VAL A 360 11.44 -25.01 7.00
N ARG A 361 12.42 -24.60 7.79
CA ARG A 361 13.82 -24.99 7.59
C ARG A 361 13.99 -26.50 7.66
N ASP A 362 13.41 -27.14 8.67
CA ASP A 362 13.48 -28.60 8.83
C ASP A 362 12.84 -29.34 7.64
N VAL A 363 11.66 -28.88 7.19
CA VAL A 363 10.97 -29.43 6.01
C VAL A 363 11.84 -29.32 4.76
N LEU A 364 12.46 -28.16 4.51
CA LEU A 364 13.29 -27.94 3.33
C LEU A 364 14.60 -28.75 3.39
N ASP A 365 15.22 -28.86 4.56
CA ASP A 365 16.43 -29.68 4.76
C ASP A 365 16.16 -31.18 4.49
N ASP A 366 15.02 -31.69 4.96
CA ASP A 366 14.61 -33.07 4.69
C ASP A 366 14.37 -33.31 3.19
N GLN A 367 13.74 -32.35 2.49
CA GLN A 367 13.58 -32.43 1.04
C GLN A 367 14.92 -32.37 0.30
N MET A 368 15.87 -31.53 0.73
CA MET A 368 17.21 -31.50 0.13
C MET A 368 17.95 -32.84 0.23
N ARG A 369 17.78 -33.58 1.33
CA ARG A 369 18.47 -34.87 1.56
C ARG A 369 17.82 -36.04 0.82
N GLY A 370 16.50 -35.99 0.64
CA GLY A 370 15.71 -37.13 0.17
C GLY A 370 15.08 -36.99 -1.23
N ALA A 371 15.05 -35.79 -1.81
CA ALA A 371 14.28 -35.55 -3.02
C ALA A 371 15.10 -35.70 -4.31
N ASP A 372 14.38 -35.74 -5.43
CA ASP A 372 14.99 -35.70 -6.76
C ASP A 372 15.76 -34.37 -6.99
N PRO A 373 16.68 -34.32 -7.97
CA PRO A 373 17.52 -33.14 -8.18
C PRO A 373 16.76 -31.82 -8.37
N VAL A 374 15.55 -31.84 -8.93
CA VAL A 374 14.75 -30.63 -9.14
C VAL A 374 14.17 -30.14 -7.83
N THR A 375 13.53 -31.03 -7.07
CA THR A 375 12.96 -30.70 -5.75
C THR A 375 14.05 -30.27 -4.77
N GLY A 376 15.21 -30.96 -4.76
CA GLY A 376 16.37 -30.57 -3.95
C GLY A 376 16.91 -29.18 -4.30
N TYR A 377 16.91 -28.80 -5.58
CA TYR A 377 17.30 -27.46 -6.02
C TYR A 377 16.30 -26.38 -5.53
N ILE A 378 15.00 -26.65 -5.63
CA ILE A 378 13.97 -25.71 -5.15
C ILE A 378 14.09 -25.52 -3.64
N ALA A 379 14.25 -26.61 -2.88
CA ALA A 379 14.44 -26.55 -1.44
C ALA A 379 15.71 -25.77 -1.05
N HIS A 380 16.82 -26.00 -1.76
CA HIS A 380 18.06 -25.26 -1.56
C HIS A 380 17.89 -23.75 -1.80
N ARG A 381 17.19 -23.38 -2.88
CA ARG A 381 16.89 -21.97 -3.16
C ARG A 381 16.02 -21.34 -2.07
N ALA A 382 14.97 -22.04 -1.62
CA ALA A 382 14.10 -21.55 -0.56
C ALA A 382 14.84 -21.37 0.77
N LEU A 383 15.79 -22.26 1.11
CA LEU A 383 16.65 -22.11 2.28
C LEU A 383 17.57 -20.89 2.19
N ASN A 384 18.13 -20.63 1.00
CA ASN A 384 18.93 -19.42 0.76
C ASN A 384 18.07 -18.15 0.90
N ASP A 385 16.84 -18.16 0.38
CA ASP A 385 15.92 -17.03 0.51
C ASP A 385 15.44 -16.82 1.97
N LEU A 386 15.36 -17.89 2.77
CA LEU A 386 15.00 -17.85 4.20
C LEU A 386 16.15 -17.34 5.09
N SER A 387 17.40 -17.55 4.64
CA SER A 387 18.60 -17.10 5.31
C SER A 387 18.77 -15.61 5.05
N GLN A 388 18.34 -14.77 5.98
CA GLN A 388 18.38 -13.30 5.88
C GLN A 388 19.81 -12.71 5.92
N ASP A 389 20.83 -13.40 5.41
CA ASP A 389 22.20 -12.89 5.39
C ASP A 389 22.31 -11.75 4.37
N VAL A 390 22.27 -10.53 4.90
CA VAL A 390 22.41 -9.25 4.18
C VAL A 390 23.81 -9.12 3.54
N GLU A 391 24.79 -9.90 4.01
CA GLU A 391 26.20 -9.85 3.61
C GLU A 391 26.61 -10.89 2.55
N SER A 392 25.80 -11.93 2.30
CA SER A 392 26.07 -12.81 1.15
C SER A 392 25.84 -12.04 -0.16
N GLU A 393 26.48 -12.45 -1.26
CA GLU A 393 26.16 -11.96 -2.60
C GLU A 393 24.71 -12.32 -2.93
N GLY A 394 23.79 -11.50 -2.42
CA GLY A 394 22.38 -11.81 -2.36
C GLY A 394 21.79 -12.06 -3.73
N GLY A 395 20.95 -13.09 -3.83
CA GLY A 395 20.20 -13.39 -5.05
C GLY A 395 19.43 -12.17 -5.57
N LEU A 396 19.02 -12.24 -6.84
CA LEU A 396 18.31 -11.17 -7.55
C LEU A 396 17.16 -10.55 -6.72
N LEU A 397 16.41 -11.40 -6.02
CA LEU A 397 15.27 -11.01 -5.18
C LEU A 397 15.67 -10.16 -3.98
N GLN A 398 16.77 -10.49 -3.29
CA GLN A 398 17.29 -9.69 -2.17
C GLN A 398 17.78 -8.32 -2.64
N SER A 399 18.37 -8.27 -3.84
CA SER A 399 18.79 -7.02 -4.47
C SER A 399 17.59 -6.12 -4.81
N VAL A 400 16.50 -6.69 -5.33
CA VAL A 400 15.22 -5.96 -5.51
C VAL A 400 14.66 -5.46 -4.18
N ARG A 401 14.68 -6.30 -3.13
CA ARG A 401 14.21 -5.92 -1.78
C ARG A 401 15.01 -4.74 -1.22
N ARG A 402 16.33 -4.74 -1.39
CA ARG A 402 17.19 -3.60 -1.00
C ARG A 402 16.81 -2.31 -1.71
N ALA A 403 16.46 -2.37 -3.00
CA ALA A 403 15.98 -1.22 -3.74
C ALA A 403 14.64 -0.70 -3.20
N LEU A 404 13.71 -1.59 -2.84
CA LEU A 404 12.41 -1.22 -2.23
C LEU A 404 12.59 -0.59 -0.83
N ILE A 405 13.45 -1.16 0.01
CA ILE A 405 13.81 -0.59 1.33
C ILE A 405 14.44 0.80 1.16
N ALA A 406 15.30 0.97 0.15
CA ALA A 406 15.88 2.28 -0.15
C ALA A 406 14.82 3.27 -0.65
N PHE A 407 13.80 2.83 -1.40
CA PHE A 407 12.70 3.71 -1.82
C PHE A 407 11.90 4.22 -0.62
N GLU A 408 11.65 3.34 0.36
CA GLU A 408 11.01 3.70 1.62
C GLU A 408 11.84 4.69 2.43
N SER A 409 13.12 4.38 2.69
CA SER A 409 13.94 5.08 3.68
C SER A 409 14.82 6.21 3.12
N LYS A 410 15.38 6.03 1.93
CA LYS A 410 16.37 6.93 1.30
C LYS A 410 15.84 7.70 0.09
N GLY A 411 14.70 7.28 -0.45
CA GLY A 411 14.00 7.93 -1.56
C GLY A 411 14.33 7.34 -2.94
N ALA A 412 13.63 7.88 -3.95
CA ALA A 412 13.57 7.29 -5.28
C ALA A 412 14.90 7.23 -6.03
N ARG A 413 15.83 8.17 -5.77
CA ARG A 413 17.14 8.20 -6.45
C ARG A 413 18.01 7.01 -6.05
N MET A 414 18.22 6.82 -4.76
CA MET A 414 18.99 5.70 -4.22
C MET A 414 18.36 4.35 -4.60
N ALA A 415 17.02 4.26 -4.56
CA ALA A 415 16.30 3.08 -5.02
C ALA A 415 16.56 2.76 -6.49
N HIS A 416 16.60 3.78 -7.34
CA HIS A 416 16.86 3.63 -8.77
C HIS A 416 18.30 3.17 -9.03
N GLU A 417 19.29 3.74 -8.34
CA GLU A 417 20.70 3.33 -8.43
C GLU A 417 20.85 1.83 -8.08
N LEU A 418 20.29 1.40 -6.94
CA LEU A 418 20.31 -0.02 -6.54
C LEU A 418 19.55 -0.93 -7.53
N ALA A 419 18.46 -0.45 -8.12
CA ALA A 419 17.72 -1.20 -9.12
C ALA A 419 18.51 -1.38 -10.42
N LEU A 420 19.29 -0.38 -10.84
CA LEU A 420 20.18 -0.49 -12.01
C LEU A 420 21.31 -1.49 -11.77
N GLU A 421 21.93 -1.47 -10.59
CA GLU A 421 22.90 -2.49 -10.19
C GLU A 421 22.30 -3.90 -10.22
N THR A 422 21.07 -4.03 -9.72
CA THR A 422 20.32 -5.29 -9.73
C THR A 422 20.05 -5.78 -11.15
N ALA A 423 19.61 -4.89 -12.05
CA ALA A 423 19.33 -5.22 -13.44
C ALA A 423 20.61 -5.61 -14.20
N ALA A 424 21.73 -4.95 -13.93
CA ALA A 424 23.03 -5.31 -14.52
C ALA A 424 23.46 -6.71 -14.10
N ARG A 425 23.35 -7.06 -12.81
CA ARG A 425 23.62 -8.42 -12.31
C ARG A 425 22.70 -9.46 -12.95
N ALA A 426 21.42 -9.14 -13.09
CA ALA A 426 20.46 -10.03 -13.75
C ALA A 426 20.87 -10.32 -15.20
N SER A 427 21.26 -9.30 -15.95
CA SER A 427 21.72 -9.44 -17.33
C SER A 427 22.95 -10.35 -17.41
N SER A 428 23.95 -10.11 -16.57
CA SER A 428 25.19 -10.90 -16.53
C SER A 428 25.00 -12.34 -16.07
N ALA A 429 23.90 -12.66 -15.39
CA ALA A 429 23.56 -14.03 -14.99
C ALA A 429 22.77 -14.80 -16.06
N MET A 430 22.27 -14.12 -17.09
CA MET A 430 21.58 -14.73 -18.23
C MET A 430 22.50 -14.95 -19.45
N ASP A 431 23.60 -14.21 -19.51
CA ASP A 431 24.70 -14.40 -20.48
C ASP A 431 25.65 -15.52 -19.99
#